data_AF-A0A9D8S4S0-F1
#
_entry.id   AF-A0A9D8S4S0-F1
#
_cell.length_a   1.000
_cell.length_b   1.000
_cell.length_c   1.000
_cell.angle_alpha   90.00
_cell.angle_beta   90.00
_cell.angle_gamma   90.00
#
_symmetry.space_group_name_H-M   'P 1'
#
loop_
_entity.id
_entity.type
_entity.pdbx_description
1 polymer ?
#
loop_
_entity_poly.entity_id
_entity_poly.type
_entity_poly.pdbx_seq_one_letter_code
_entity_poly.pdbx_strand_id
1 'polypeptide(L)'
;YCSTLCPLGLFQEFCLFLFHPKKLPQQKSRSGKYFIAAITFGTLLGGTVYILRLIDPYTIAGSALSKTTFGIVLITLIALLTIFRGRYFCTNICPVGTLLGLISRYSIYKIKINADSCVACGLCAQKCPSGCIDFKNKTIHNETCVKCFKCLSLCHNHGIIYSRKSTALKPRAPEFSASRRRFLIGTAAVATLAAAYKAGIKLSSDIAHKVKTVLLPPGAGSSERFANKCLNCNLCVENCPMKIIKKADNTFPTVHLDYGKNYCSYNCNKCSQICPSGAIRRLNLEEKRKTQIGLAQVNTDICIQCGLCVRECPRSAIVKPKGNFPQINSDICIGCGACQAVCPVSAIKVTALKSQQTAPK
;
A
#
# COMPACT_ATOMS: atom_id res chain seq x y z
N TYR A 1 0.20 -14.69 6.58
CA TYR A 1 0.18 -13.40 5.85
C TYR A 1 -0.70 -13.48 4.60
N CYS A 2 -0.26 -14.13 3.50
CA CYS A 2 -1.01 -14.10 2.23
C CYS A 2 -2.42 -14.73 2.27
N SER A 3 -2.69 -15.62 3.22
CA SER A 3 -4.03 -16.19 3.44
C SER A 3 -4.85 -15.45 4.49
N THR A 4 -4.22 -14.80 5.47
CA THR A 4 -4.89 -14.35 6.70
C THR A 4 -4.91 -12.84 6.90
N LEU A 5 -3.90 -12.11 6.40
CA LEU A 5 -3.72 -10.69 6.69
C LEU A 5 -3.79 -9.80 5.44
N CYS A 6 -3.46 -10.34 4.27
CA CYS A 6 -3.47 -9.60 3.02
C CYS A 6 -4.92 -9.43 2.52
N PRO A 7 -5.44 -8.19 2.34
CA PRO A 7 -6.80 -7.96 1.87
C PRO A 7 -7.07 -8.60 0.52
N LEU A 8 -6.11 -8.51 -0.41
CA LEU A 8 -6.21 -9.13 -1.73
C LEU A 8 -6.17 -10.66 -1.64
N GLY A 9 -5.41 -11.22 -0.70
CA GLY A 9 -5.35 -12.66 -0.47
C GLY A 9 -6.68 -13.21 0.03
N LEU A 10 -7.32 -12.51 0.97
CA LEU A 10 -8.67 -12.82 1.45
C LEU A 10 -9.71 -12.70 0.33
N PHE A 11 -9.62 -11.64 -0.48
CA PHE A 11 -10.48 -11.48 -1.66
C PHE A 11 -10.36 -12.65 -2.64
N GLN A 12 -9.14 -13.12 -2.92
CA GLN A 12 -8.93 -14.28 -3.78
C GLN A 12 -9.47 -15.58 -3.17
N GLU A 13 -9.36 -15.75 -1.85
CA GLU A 13 -9.99 -16.88 -1.15
C GLU A 13 -11.51 -16.85 -1.26
N PHE A 14 -12.10 -15.67 -1.07
CA PHE A 14 -13.53 -15.45 -1.24
C PHE A 14 -13.99 -15.78 -2.67
N CYS A 15 -13.25 -15.35 -3.70
CA CYS A 15 -13.56 -15.71 -5.09
C CYS A 15 -13.50 -17.24 -5.32
N LEU A 16 -12.47 -17.91 -4.79
CA LEU A 16 -12.34 -19.37 -4.93
C LEU A 16 -13.42 -20.13 -4.16
N PHE A 17 -13.89 -19.57 -3.05
CA PHE A 17 -15.02 -20.11 -2.29
C PHE A 17 -16.32 -19.94 -3.07
N LEU A 18 -16.60 -18.76 -3.61
CA LEU A 18 -17.87 -18.48 -4.29
C LEU A 18 -18.03 -19.27 -5.61
N PHE A 19 -16.98 -19.38 -6.41
CA PHE A 19 -17.06 -19.96 -7.76
C PHE A 19 -16.67 -21.43 -7.84
N HIS A 20 -16.16 -22.03 -6.75
CA HIS A 20 -15.78 -23.44 -6.65
C HIS A 20 -15.18 -24.05 -7.93
N PRO A 21 -14.05 -23.53 -8.46
CA PRO A 21 -13.48 -24.02 -9.71
C PRO A 21 -13.16 -25.52 -9.58
N LYS A 22 -13.69 -26.33 -10.51
CA LYS A 22 -13.59 -27.80 -10.48
C LYS A 22 -12.13 -28.30 -10.48
N LYS A 23 -11.23 -27.59 -11.18
CA LYS A 23 -9.81 -27.95 -11.26
C LYS A 23 -8.95 -26.72 -11.50
N LEU A 24 -8.02 -26.44 -10.59
CA LEU A 24 -7.01 -25.40 -10.78
C LEU A 24 -5.78 -25.97 -11.50
N PRO A 25 -5.19 -25.23 -12.46
CA PRO A 25 -3.99 -25.67 -13.14
C PRO A 25 -2.79 -25.68 -12.17
N GLN A 26 -1.90 -26.65 -12.35
CA GLN A 26 -0.64 -26.70 -11.60
C GLN A 26 0.20 -25.45 -11.93
N GLN A 27 0.64 -24.74 -10.89
CA GLN A 27 1.41 -23.52 -11.03
C GLN A 27 2.89 -23.80 -10.81
N LYS A 28 3.69 -23.50 -11.84
CA LYS A 28 5.15 -23.48 -11.75
C LYS A 28 5.61 -22.05 -11.48
N SER A 29 6.68 -21.93 -10.69
CA SER A 29 7.32 -20.63 -10.47
C SER A 29 7.93 -20.11 -11.76
N ARG A 30 7.50 -18.93 -12.22
CA ARG A 30 8.08 -18.26 -13.39
C ARG A 30 9.24 -17.37 -12.98
N SER A 31 10.30 -17.32 -13.80
CA SER A 31 11.47 -16.45 -13.55
C SER A 31 11.12 -14.96 -13.56
N GLY A 32 10.10 -14.54 -14.34
CA GLY A 32 9.65 -13.15 -14.44
C GLY A 32 9.33 -12.47 -13.11
N LYS A 33 8.86 -13.22 -12.11
CA LYS A 33 8.50 -12.67 -10.80
C LYS A 33 9.68 -12.08 -10.03
N TYR A 34 10.90 -12.60 -10.28
CA TYR A 34 12.12 -12.07 -9.67
C TYR A 34 12.51 -10.73 -10.28
N PHE A 35 12.29 -10.54 -11.58
CA PHE A 35 12.49 -9.25 -12.23
C PHE A 35 11.47 -8.22 -11.76
N ILE A 36 10.19 -8.58 -11.66
CA ILE A 36 9.15 -7.70 -11.10
C ILE A 36 9.51 -7.29 -9.66
N ALA A 37 9.94 -8.25 -8.83
CA ALA A 37 10.38 -7.97 -7.47
C ALA A 37 11.63 -7.07 -7.44
N ALA A 38 12.64 -7.34 -8.28
CA ALA A 38 13.85 -6.53 -8.38
C ALA A 38 13.56 -5.10 -8.83
N ILE A 39 12.68 -4.90 -9.82
CA ILE A 39 12.26 -3.56 -10.27
C ILE A 39 11.51 -2.84 -9.15
N THR A 40 10.56 -3.53 -8.49
CA THR A 40 9.74 -2.92 -7.45
C THR A 40 10.56 -2.54 -6.22
N PHE A 41 11.40 -3.44 -5.72
CA PHE A 41 12.26 -3.14 -4.56
C PHE A 41 13.40 -2.19 -4.92
N GLY A 42 13.95 -2.26 -6.14
CA GLY A 42 14.98 -1.33 -6.60
C GLY A 42 14.47 0.10 -6.66
N THR A 43 13.32 0.33 -7.29
CA THR A 43 12.70 1.66 -7.36
C THR A 43 12.27 2.18 -5.98
N LEU A 44 11.78 1.29 -5.11
CA LEU A 44 11.46 1.63 -3.71
C LEU A 44 12.70 2.07 -2.92
N LEU A 45 13.82 1.35 -3.04
CA LEU A 45 15.10 1.73 -2.43
C LEU A 45 15.64 3.04 -3.02
N GLY A 46 15.35 3.30 -4.30
CA GLY A 46 15.63 4.57 -4.97
C GLY A 46 14.74 5.74 -4.50
N GLY A 47 13.85 5.51 -3.54
CA GLY A 47 13.11 6.57 -2.85
C GLY A 47 11.71 6.86 -3.38
N THR A 48 11.19 6.06 -4.32
CA THR A 48 9.85 6.27 -4.90
C THR A 48 8.96 5.03 -4.82
N VAL A 49 7.71 5.21 -4.39
CA VAL A 49 6.70 4.14 -4.37
C VAL A 49 5.93 4.00 -5.69
N TYR A 50 6.31 4.72 -6.76
CA TYR A 50 5.52 4.80 -7.99
C TYR A 50 5.21 3.43 -8.62
N ILE A 51 6.21 2.56 -8.75
CA ILE A 51 6.02 1.20 -9.28
C ILE A 51 5.23 0.33 -8.29
N LEU A 52 5.53 0.47 -6.99
CA LEU A 52 4.84 -0.27 -5.93
C LEU A 52 3.33 0.03 -5.93
N ARG A 53 2.93 1.28 -6.14
CA ARG A 53 1.52 1.72 -6.24
C ARG A 53 0.71 0.93 -7.27
N LEU A 54 1.33 0.42 -8.34
CA LEU A 54 0.62 -0.32 -9.39
C LEU A 54 0.34 -1.79 -9.03
N ILE A 55 1.16 -2.38 -8.15
CA ILE A 55 1.17 -3.84 -7.88
C ILE A 55 0.89 -4.15 -6.40
N ASP A 56 0.87 -3.14 -5.53
CA ASP A 56 0.68 -3.32 -4.10
C ASP A 56 -0.77 -3.74 -3.77
N PRO A 57 -0.97 -4.87 -3.05
CA PRO A 57 -2.30 -5.39 -2.78
C PRO A 57 -3.18 -4.45 -1.95
N TYR A 58 -2.60 -3.65 -1.05
CA TYR A 58 -3.36 -2.67 -0.26
C TYR A 58 -3.83 -1.50 -1.11
N THR A 59 -2.99 -1.05 -2.05
CA THR A 59 -3.30 0.02 -2.97
C THR A 59 -4.41 -0.37 -3.92
N ILE A 60 -4.37 -1.59 -4.48
CA ILE A 60 -5.42 -2.13 -5.34
C ILE A 60 -6.75 -2.20 -4.58
N ALA A 61 -6.73 -2.80 -3.37
CA ALA A 61 -7.92 -2.94 -2.55
C ALA A 61 -8.51 -1.57 -2.14
N GLY A 62 -7.70 -0.64 -1.65
CA GLY A 62 -8.16 0.70 -1.27
C GLY A 62 -8.67 1.53 -2.46
N SER A 63 -8.02 1.41 -3.62
CA SER A 63 -8.47 2.03 -4.87
C SER A 63 -9.82 1.48 -5.33
N ALA A 64 -10.05 0.18 -5.16
CA ALA A 64 -11.34 -0.45 -5.46
C ALA A 64 -12.44 -0.03 -4.48
N LEU A 65 -12.15 -0.01 -3.16
CA LEU A 65 -13.10 0.43 -2.13
C LEU A 65 -13.53 1.89 -2.33
N SER A 66 -12.59 2.73 -2.76
CA SER A 66 -12.86 4.12 -3.13
C SER A 66 -13.48 4.29 -4.52
N LYS A 67 -13.93 3.21 -5.16
CA LYS A 67 -14.63 3.20 -6.46
C LYS A 67 -13.87 3.92 -7.60
N THR A 68 -12.54 3.89 -7.56
CA THR A 68 -11.75 4.41 -8.69
C THR A 68 -11.78 3.43 -9.85
N THR A 69 -11.88 3.94 -11.09
CA THR A 69 -11.89 3.11 -12.30
C THR A 69 -10.68 2.18 -12.35
N PHE A 70 -9.48 2.70 -12.03
CA PHE A 70 -8.26 1.91 -11.95
C PHE A 70 -8.36 0.73 -10.97
N GLY A 71 -8.86 0.99 -9.74
CA GLY A 71 -9.01 -0.05 -8.72
C GLY A 71 -10.04 -1.12 -9.11
N ILE A 72 -11.18 -0.71 -9.66
CA ILE A 72 -12.26 -1.62 -10.09
C ILE A 72 -11.79 -2.52 -11.24
N VAL A 73 -11.12 -1.96 -12.24
CA VAL A 73 -10.61 -2.74 -13.38
C VAL A 73 -9.59 -3.78 -12.90
N LEU A 74 -8.65 -3.37 -12.06
CA LEU A 74 -7.57 -4.26 -11.61
C LEU A 74 -8.09 -5.37 -10.68
N ILE A 75 -9.01 -5.07 -9.75
CA ILE A 75 -9.59 -6.11 -8.87
C ILE A 75 -10.47 -7.09 -9.65
N THR A 76 -11.18 -6.63 -10.68
CA THR A 76 -11.99 -7.48 -11.56
C THR A 76 -11.09 -8.41 -12.39
N LEU A 77 -10.00 -7.89 -12.96
CA LEU A 77 -9.03 -8.70 -13.69
C LEU A 77 -8.36 -9.73 -12.77
N ILE A 78 -8.03 -9.36 -11.53
CA ILE A 78 -7.48 -10.29 -10.54
C ILE A 78 -8.50 -11.36 -10.15
N ALA A 79 -9.78 -11.00 -9.99
CA ALA A 79 -10.86 -11.94 -9.69
C ALA A 79 -10.99 -12.99 -10.80
N LEU A 80 -11.06 -12.55 -12.06
CA LEU A 80 -11.11 -13.44 -13.23
C LEU A 80 -9.89 -14.35 -13.26
N LEU A 81 -8.68 -13.79 -13.12
CA LEU A 81 -7.44 -14.55 -13.07
C LEU A 81 -7.45 -15.57 -11.93
N THR A 82 -8.09 -15.26 -10.81
CA THR A 82 -8.22 -16.16 -9.66
C THR A 82 -9.18 -17.30 -9.90
N ILE A 83 -10.30 -17.06 -10.56
CA ILE A 83 -11.26 -18.10 -10.92
C ILE A 83 -10.60 -19.12 -11.87
N PHE A 84 -9.82 -18.66 -12.86
CA PHE A 84 -9.21 -19.54 -13.85
C PHE A 84 -7.86 -20.14 -13.43
N ARG A 85 -7.04 -19.42 -12.64
CA ARG A 85 -5.65 -19.80 -12.33
C ARG A 85 -5.32 -19.85 -10.84
N GLY A 86 -6.29 -19.62 -9.96
CA GLY A 86 -6.07 -19.61 -8.51
C GLY A 86 -5.25 -18.39 -8.07
N ARG A 87 -4.34 -18.56 -7.12
CA ARG A 87 -3.50 -17.46 -6.60
C ARG A 87 -2.33 -17.11 -7.51
N TYR A 88 -2.57 -16.96 -8.82
CA TYR A 88 -1.52 -16.62 -9.79
C TYR A 88 -0.84 -15.28 -9.48
N PHE A 89 -1.64 -14.26 -9.10
CA PHE A 89 -1.10 -12.95 -8.71
C PHE A 89 -0.13 -13.06 -7.52
N CYS A 90 -0.51 -13.70 -6.42
CA CYS A 90 0.35 -13.86 -5.24
C CYS A 90 1.59 -14.73 -5.50
N THR A 91 1.56 -15.63 -6.49
CA THR A 91 2.66 -16.57 -6.74
C THR A 91 3.65 -16.09 -7.79
N ASN A 92 3.22 -15.26 -8.75
CA ASN A 92 4.03 -14.89 -9.92
C ASN A 92 4.10 -13.37 -10.22
N ILE A 93 3.29 -12.53 -9.59
CA ILE A 93 3.26 -11.07 -9.86
C ILE A 93 3.59 -10.27 -8.61
N CYS A 94 2.99 -10.61 -7.48
CA CYS A 94 3.14 -9.86 -6.24
C CYS A 94 4.60 -9.89 -5.73
N PRO A 95 5.25 -8.72 -5.56
CA PRO A 95 6.64 -8.64 -5.10
C PRO A 95 6.82 -9.19 -3.68
N VAL A 96 5.85 -8.94 -2.80
CA VAL A 96 5.81 -9.51 -1.44
C VAL A 96 5.66 -11.03 -1.50
N GLY A 97 4.82 -11.53 -2.41
CA GLY A 97 4.65 -12.96 -2.64
C GLY A 97 5.94 -13.64 -3.13
N THR A 98 6.69 -12.99 -4.01
CA THR A 98 8.01 -13.46 -4.47
C THR A 98 9.01 -13.53 -3.31
N LEU A 99 9.08 -12.49 -2.48
CA LEU A 99 9.97 -12.45 -1.31
C LEU A 99 9.62 -13.56 -0.31
N LEU A 100 8.35 -13.69 0.06
CA LEU A 100 7.88 -14.74 0.97
C LEU A 100 8.07 -16.15 0.36
N GLY A 101 7.89 -16.30 -0.94
CA GLY A 101 8.15 -17.55 -1.66
C GLY A 101 9.63 -17.94 -1.62
N LEU A 102 10.55 -16.97 -1.75
CA LEU A 102 11.99 -17.20 -1.62
C LEU A 102 12.36 -17.63 -0.20
N ILE A 103 11.82 -16.95 0.83
CA ILE A 103 11.97 -17.34 2.23
C ILE A 103 11.41 -18.75 2.45
N SER A 104 10.23 -19.06 1.91
CA SER A 104 9.61 -20.39 1.99
C SER A 104 10.44 -21.49 1.34
N ARG A 105 11.11 -21.18 0.21
CA ARG A 105 12.01 -22.10 -0.49
C ARG A 105 13.22 -22.49 0.36
N TYR A 106 13.80 -21.55 1.11
CA TYR A 106 14.96 -21.78 1.97
C TYR A 106 14.59 -22.10 3.43
N SER A 107 13.32 -22.01 3.79
CA SER A 107 12.82 -22.27 5.13
C SER A 107 13.20 -23.68 5.62
N ILE A 108 13.58 -23.76 6.89
CA ILE A 108 13.91 -24.99 7.60
C ILE A 108 12.68 -25.92 7.67
N TYR A 109 11.49 -25.36 7.83
CA TYR A 109 10.24 -26.11 7.90
C TYR A 109 9.49 -26.06 6.57
N LYS A 110 9.19 -27.24 6.02
CA LYS A 110 8.56 -27.40 4.71
C LYS A 110 7.38 -28.35 4.78
N ILE A 111 6.40 -28.10 3.92
CA ILE A 111 5.32 -29.06 3.68
C ILE A 111 5.85 -30.09 2.68
N LYS A 112 5.79 -31.36 3.06
CA LYS A 112 6.24 -32.52 2.28
C LYS A 112 5.13 -33.57 2.19
N ILE A 113 5.23 -34.43 1.19
CA ILE A 113 4.38 -35.62 1.06
C ILE A 113 5.23 -36.82 1.51
N ASN A 114 4.75 -37.56 2.50
CA ASN A 114 5.33 -38.85 2.85
C ASN A 114 4.98 -39.87 1.77
N ALA A 115 5.99 -40.48 1.15
CA ALA A 115 5.77 -41.42 0.06
C ALA A 115 5.04 -42.68 0.52
N ASP A 116 5.27 -43.10 1.77
CA ASP A 116 4.76 -44.35 2.34
C ASP A 116 3.27 -44.24 2.67
N SER A 117 2.86 -43.12 3.28
CA SER A 117 1.46 -42.90 3.67
C SER A 117 0.58 -42.35 2.53
N CYS A 118 1.17 -41.83 1.45
CA CYS A 118 0.43 -41.15 0.39
C CYS A 118 -0.05 -42.12 -0.71
N VAL A 119 -1.36 -42.28 -0.81
CA VAL A 119 -2.07 -43.07 -1.84
C VAL A 119 -2.35 -42.30 -3.14
N ALA A 120 -1.77 -41.12 -3.32
CA ALA A 120 -1.91 -40.28 -4.53
C ALA A 120 -3.37 -39.96 -4.95
N CYS A 121 -4.30 -39.82 -4.00
CA CYS A 121 -5.71 -39.51 -4.27
C CYS A 121 -5.98 -38.15 -4.94
N GLY A 122 -5.01 -37.22 -4.90
CA GLY A 122 -5.09 -35.92 -5.59
C GLY A 122 -5.97 -34.85 -4.94
N LEU A 123 -6.72 -35.15 -3.86
CA LEU A 123 -7.61 -34.19 -3.16
C LEU A 123 -6.87 -32.91 -2.74
N CYS A 124 -5.67 -33.05 -2.18
CA CYS A 124 -4.85 -31.92 -1.76
C CYS A 124 -4.44 -31.02 -2.94
N ALA A 125 -4.16 -31.60 -4.11
CA ALA A 125 -3.77 -30.86 -5.31
C ALA A 125 -4.98 -30.15 -5.95
N GLN A 126 -6.14 -30.81 -6.00
CA GLN A 126 -7.37 -30.22 -6.53
C GLN A 126 -7.83 -28.99 -5.75
N LYS A 127 -7.75 -29.04 -4.41
CA LYS A 127 -8.17 -27.94 -3.53
C LYS A 127 -7.05 -26.95 -3.18
N CYS A 128 -5.85 -27.12 -3.73
CA CYS A 128 -4.73 -26.21 -3.47
C CYS A 128 -4.94 -24.86 -4.17
N PRO A 129 -5.13 -23.75 -3.44
CA PRO A 129 -5.40 -22.46 -4.06
C PRO A 129 -4.21 -21.90 -4.85
N SER A 130 -2.99 -22.35 -4.52
CA SER A 130 -1.76 -21.97 -5.21
C SER A 130 -1.37 -22.92 -6.34
N GLY A 131 -2.05 -24.07 -6.49
CA GLY A 131 -1.70 -25.10 -7.48
C GLY A 131 -0.26 -25.63 -7.35
N CYS A 132 0.33 -25.63 -6.14
CA CYS A 132 1.75 -25.93 -5.93
C CYS A 132 2.07 -27.41 -5.65
N ILE A 133 1.06 -28.29 -5.66
CA ILE A 133 1.16 -29.70 -5.28
C ILE A 133 1.12 -30.56 -6.53
N ASP A 134 2.14 -31.38 -6.71
CA ASP A 134 2.19 -32.46 -7.70
C ASP A 134 1.97 -33.79 -6.99
N PHE A 135 0.74 -34.30 -7.05
CA PHE A 135 0.39 -35.56 -6.40
C PHE A 135 0.93 -36.78 -7.14
N LYS A 136 1.19 -36.68 -8.45
CA LYS A 136 1.73 -37.79 -9.26
C LYS A 136 3.19 -38.05 -8.90
N ASN A 137 3.97 -36.97 -8.83
CA ASN A 137 5.39 -37.03 -8.46
C ASN A 137 5.62 -36.95 -6.94
N LYS A 138 4.55 -36.89 -6.13
CA LYS A 138 4.59 -36.71 -4.68
C LYS A 138 5.49 -35.53 -4.24
N THR A 139 5.47 -34.43 -5.00
CA THR A 139 6.28 -33.22 -4.70
C THR A 139 5.44 -31.99 -4.43
N ILE A 140 5.98 -31.08 -3.61
CA ILE A 140 5.36 -29.77 -3.31
C ILE A 140 6.37 -28.67 -3.60
N HIS A 141 5.99 -27.75 -4.48
CA HIS A 141 6.77 -26.55 -4.77
C HIS A 141 6.61 -25.53 -3.65
N ASN A 142 7.48 -25.60 -2.64
CA ASN A 142 7.44 -24.74 -1.46
C ASN A 142 7.62 -23.24 -1.78
N GLU A 143 8.19 -22.89 -2.93
CA GLU A 143 8.35 -21.51 -3.38
C GLU A 143 7.03 -20.84 -3.80
N THR A 144 6.07 -21.61 -4.33
CA THR A 144 4.72 -21.13 -4.68
C THR A 144 3.69 -21.44 -3.61
N CYS A 145 4.05 -22.28 -2.63
CA CYS A 145 3.21 -22.57 -1.47
C CYS A 145 3.09 -21.35 -0.56
N VAL A 146 1.86 -20.85 -0.41
CA VAL A 146 1.53 -19.74 0.52
C VAL A 146 1.36 -20.18 1.97
N LYS A 147 1.62 -21.47 2.27
CA LYS A 147 1.48 -22.09 3.60
C LYS A 147 0.12 -21.79 4.27
N CYS A 148 -0.96 -22.03 3.55
CA CYS A 148 -2.33 -21.93 4.09
C CYS A 148 -2.76 -23.15 4.92
N PHE A 149 -1.95 -24.22 4.94
CA PHE A 149 -2.19 -25.48 5.65
C PHE A 149 -3.48 -26.26 5.32
N LYS A 150 -4.30 -25.79 4.36
CA LYS A 150 -5.51 -26.50 3.91
C LYS A 150 -5.27 -27.92 3.42
N CYS A 151 -4.08 -28.22 2.90
CA CYS A 151 -3.76 -29.59 2.48
C CYS A 151 -3.59 -30.56 3.65
N LEU A 152 -3.14 -30.09 4.83
CA LEU A 152 -3.01 -30.93 6.02
C LEU A 152 -4.37 -31.40 6.50
N SER A 153 -5.36 -30.49 6.55
CA SER A 153 -6.72 -30.83 6.98
C SER A 153 -7.51 -31.68 5.98
N LEU A 154 -7.09 -31.75 4.71
CA LEU A 154 -7.74 -32.58 3.68
C LEU A 154 -7.16 -34.00 3.56
N CYS A 155 -6.01 -34.28 4.20
CA CYS A 155 -5.31 -35.54 4.02
C CYS A 155 -5.70 -36.55 5.12
N HIS A 156 -6.68 -37.40 4.84
CA HIS A 156 -7.12 -38.45 5.78
C HIS A 156 -6.02 -39.45 6.15
N ASN A 157 -5.11 -39.75 5.23
CA ASN A 157 -4.02 -40.70 5.47
C ASN A 157 -2.78 -40.06 6.13
N HIS A 158 -2.88 -38.78 6.55
CA HIS A 158 -1.80 -38.05 7.22
C HIS A 158 -0.48 -38.02 6.41
N GLY A 159 -0.56 -38.23 5.09
CA GLY A 159 0.58 -38.27 4.19
C GLY A 159 1.16 -36.89 3.86
N ILE A 160 0.58 -35.80 4.36
CA ILE A 160 1.12 -34.45 4.22
C ILE A 160 1.65 -33.98 5.57
N ILE A 161 2.95 -33.74 5.63
CA ILE A 161 3.65 -33.44 6.89
C ILE A 161 4.29 -32.06 6.80
N TYR A 162 4.14 -31.27 7.84
CA TYR A 162 4.91 -30.05 8.07
C TYR A 162 6.03 -30.36 9.07
N SER A 163 7.24 -30.56 8.58
CA SER A 163 8.37 -30.94 9.41
C SER A 163 9.64 -30.18 9.06
N ARG A 164 10.59 -30.20 9.99
CA ARG A 164 11.96 -29.75 9.76
C ARG A 164 12.52 -30.50 8.55
N LYS A 165 13.36 -29.83 7.78
CA LYS A 165 14.11 -30.43 6.68
C LYS A 165 14.92 -31.61 7.24
N SER A 166 14.35 -32.83 7.16
CA SER A 166 15.10 -34.06 7.36
C SER A 166 16.29 -34.04 6.43
N THR A 167 17.47 -34.35 6.97
CA THR A 167 18.75 -34.50 6.28
C THR A 167 18.74 -35.68 5.29
N ALA A 168 17.67 -36.47 5.23
CA ALA A 168 17.54 -37.59 4.32
C ALA A 168 16.95 -37.20 2.96
N LEU A 169 17.65 -37.70 1.93
CA LEU A 169 17.36 -37.73 0.48
C LEU A 169 17.81 -36.51 -0.34
N LYS A 170 19.05 -36.60 -0.83
CA LYS A 170 19.51 -35.98 -2.08
C LYS A 170 18.58 -36.44 -3.23
N PRO A 171 17.89 -35.53 -3.95
CA PRO A 171 17.49 -35.83 -5.32
C PRO A 171 18.71 -35.60 -6.20
N ARG A 172 19.17 -36.65 -6.91
CA ARG A 172 20.13 -36.50 -8.02
C ARG A 172 19.42 -35.67 -9.10
N ALA A 173 19.79 -34.41 -9.25
CA ALA A 173 19.49 -33.61 -10.43
C ALA A 173 20.77 -33.48 -11.25
N PRO A 174 20.72 -33.44 -12.60
CA PRO A 174 21.91 -33.26 -13.42
C PRO A 174 22.60 -31.94 -13.05
N GLU A 175 23.87 -32.04 -12.63
CA GLU A 175 24.56 -31.06 -11.77
C GLU A 175 25.06 -29.79 -12.48
N PHE A 176 24.92 -29.65 -13.81
CA PHE A 176 25.56 -28.53 -14.53
C PHE A 176 24.61 -27.46 -15.12
N SER A 177 23.43 -27.81 -15.65
CA SER A 177 22.55 -26.82 -16.32
C SER A 177 21.63 -26.04 -15.37
N ALA A 178 21.16 -26.68 -14.30
CA ALA A 178 20.28 -26.05 -13.31
C ALA A 178 21.02 -25.02 -12.44
N SER A 179 22.32 -25.23 -12.17
CA SER A 179 23.17 -24.32 -11.40
C SER A 179 23.53 -23.07 -12.21
N ARG A 180 23.91 -23.21 -13.49
CA ARG A 180 24.14 -22.07 -14.39
C ARG A 180 22.90 -21.22 -14.58
N ARG A 181 21.73 -21.82 -14.82
CA ARG A 181 20.46 -21.08 -14.95
C ARG A 181 20.11 -20.30 -13.67
N ARG A 182 20.37 -20.87 -12.48
CA ARG A 182 20.13 -20.19 -11.20
C ARG A 182 21.11 -19.03 -10.98
N PHE A 183 22.38 -19.25 -11.31
CA PHE A 183 23.40 -18.20 -11.26
C PHE A 183 23.05 -17.05 -12.20
N LEU A 184 22.72 -17.34 -13.46
CA LEU A 184 22.31 -16.34 -14.47
C LEU A 184 21.05 -15.56 -14.07
N ILE A 185 20.02 -16.23 -13.53
CA ILE A 185 18.82 -15.55 -13.04
C ILE A 185 19.16 -14.68 -11.82
N GLY A 186 20.02 -15.18 -10.92
CA GLY A 186 20.46 -14.43 -9.75
C GLY A 186 21.25 -13.17 -10.12
N THR A 187 22.25 -13.29 -10.98
CA THR A 187 23.06 -12.16 -11.45
C THR A 187 22.21 -11.16 -12.24
N ALA A 188 21.34 -11.63 -13.13
CA ALA A 188 20.43 -10.77 -13.89
C ALA A 188 19.44 -10.03 -12.96
N ALA A 189 18.92 -10.68 -11.92
CA ALA A 189 18.03 -10.04 -10.95
C ALA A 189 18.77 -8.97 -10.12
N VAL A 190 20.03 -9.22 -9.73
CA VAL A 190 20.86 -8.23 -9.02
C VAL A 190 21.21 -7.04 -9.91
N ALA A 191 21.59 -7.29 -11.17
CA ALA A 191 21.82 -6.21 -12.14
C ALA A 191 20.54 -5.38 -12.39
N THR A 192 19.39 -6.05 -12.49
CA THR A 192 18.08 -5.39 -12.62
C THR A 192 17.77 -4.54 -11.40
N LEU A 193 18.03 -5.05 -10.19
CA LEU A 193 17.85 -4.30 -8.94
C LEU A 193 18.71 -3.03 -8.92
N ALA A 194 19.99 -3.12 -9.29
CA ALA A 194 20.90 -1.98 -9.34
C ALA A 194 20.47 -0.93 -10.39
N ALA A 195 20.06 -1.38 -11.58
CA ALA A 195 19.50 -0.51 -12.61
C ALA A 195 18.21 0.16 -12.16
N ALA A 196 17.29 -0.59 -11.54
CA ALA A 196 16.04 -0.09 -11.00
C ALA A 196 16.25 0.88 -9.83
N TYR A 197 17.29 0.69 -9.01
CA TYR A 197 17.68 1.63 -7.97
C TYR A 197 18.09 2.99 -8.56
N LYS A 198 18.99 2.99 -9.55
CA LYS A 198 19.39 4.22 -10.26
C LYS A 198 18.20 4.89 -10.95
N ALA A 199 17.36 4.11 -11.62
CA ALA A 199 16.13 4.61 -12.24
C ALA A 199 15.15 5.17 -11.20
N GLY A 200 15.04 4.53 -10.03
CA GLY A 200 14.24 4.99 -8.90
C GLY A 200 14.68 6.35 -8.38
N ILE A 201 15.98 6.57 -8.21
CA ILE A 201 16.54 7.87 -7.80
C ILE A 201 16.14 8.96 -8.81
N LYS A 202 16.39 8.72 -10.11
CA LYS A 202 16.04 9.67 -11.16
C LYS A 202 14.54 9.99 -11.16
N LEU A 203 13.71 8.94 -11.12
CA LEU A 203 12.26 9.08 -11.07
C LEU A 203 11.77 9.84 -9.83
N SER A 204 12.40 9.61 -8.68
CA SER A 204 12.03 10.30 -7.44
C SER A 204 12.29 11.80 -7.51
N SER A 205 13.39 12.20 -8.15
CA SER A 205 13.75 13.60 -8.42
C SER A 205 12.82 14.22 -9.46
N ASP A 206 12.53 13.50 -10.56
CA ASP A 206 11.61 13.97 -11.59
C ASP A 206 10.20 14.24 -11.02
N ILE A 207 9.73 13.38 -10.11
CA ILE A 207 8.47 13.59 -9.37
C ILE A 207 8.59 14.82 -8.48
N ALA A 208 9.67 14.96 -7.72
CA ALA A 208 9.87 16.10 -6.82
C ALA A 208 9.84 17.45 -7.55
N HIS A 209 10.41 17.54 -8.76
CA HIS A 209 10.43 18.78 -9.55
C HIS A 209 9.08 19.15 -10.17
N LYS A 210 8.19 18.18 -10.43
CA LYS A 210 6.89 18.42 -11.08
C LYS A 210 5.75 18.69 -10.09
N VAL A 211 5.94 18.36 -8.83
CA VAL A 211 4.88 18.45 -7.83
C VAL A 211 4.72 19.91 -7.37
N LYS A 212 3.48 20.42 -7.47
CA LYS A 212 3.12 21.74 -6.96
C LYS A 212 2.85 21.69 -5.46
N THR A 213 3.13 22.78 -4.76
CA THR A 213 2.76 22.96 -3.35
C THR A 213 1.24 23.00 -3.21
N VAL A 214 0.70 22.12 -2.36
CA VAL A 214 -0.74 21.99 -2.10
C VAL A 214 -0.97 21.69 -0.62
N LEU A 215 -2.18 21.97 -0.12
CA LEU A 215 -2.53 21.62 1.26
C LEU A 215 -2.57 20.10 1.39
N LEU A 216 -1.81 19.57 2.34
CA LEU A 216 -1.69 18.13 2.57
C LEU A 216 -2.18 17.74 3.96
N PRO A 217 -2.63 16.48 4.16
CA PRO A 217 -3.02 15.98 5.47
C PRO A 217 -1.92 16.19 6.54
N PRO A 218 -2.27 16.38 7.82
CA PRO A 218 -1.30 16.56 8.89
C PRO A 218 -0.38 15.35 9.03
N GLY A 219 0.93 15.57 8.96
CA GLY A 219 1.96 14.53 8.99
C GLY A 219 2.49 14.14 7.60
N ALA A 220 2.02 14.77 6.52
CA ALA A 220 2.53 14.55 5.17
C ALA A 220 3.96 15.07 4.95
N GLY A 221 4.38 16.11 5.69
CA GLY A 221 5.67 16.76 5.49
C GLY A 221 5.66 17.69 4.28
N SER A 222 6.64 17.55 3.37
CA SER A 222 6.71 18.32 2.13
C SER A 222 5.96 17.64 0.98
N SER A 223 5.63 18.41 -0.07
CA SER A 223 4.89 17.90 -1.22
C SER A 223 5.70 16.85 -2.01
N GLU A 224 7.02 17.02 -2.10
CA GLU A 224 7.94 16.11 -2.80
C GLU A 224 8.05 14.77 -2.06
N ARG A 225 8.23 14.82 -0.73
CA ARG A 225 8.24 13.62 0.12
C ARG A 225 6.93 12.88 0.01
N PHE A 226 5.82 13.61 0.08
CA PHE A 226 4.50 13.02 0.05
C PHE A 226 4.21 12.35 -1.29
N ALA A 227 4.56 13.00 -2.41
CA ALA A 227 4.44 12.42 -3.75
C ALA A 227 5.22 11.13 -3.94
N ASN A 228 6.41 11.04 -3.35
CA ASN A 228 7.25 9.85 -3.44
C ASN A 228 6.88 8.71 -2.48
N LYS A 229 6.01 8.95 -1.48
CA LYS A 229 5.58 7.95 -0.49
C LYS A 229 4.10 7.60 -0.51
N CYS A 230 3.25 8.45 -1.07
CA CYS A 230 1.82 8.24 -1.09
C CYS A 230 1.46 7.16 -2.12
N LEU A 231 0.80 6.10 -1.66
CA LEU A 231 0.32 5.03 -2.53
C LEU A 231 -0.95 5.41 -3.30
N ASN A 232 -1.60 6.53 -2.97
CA ASN A 232 -2.94 6.88 -3.46
C ASN A 232 -3.96 5.74 -3.29
N CYS A 233 -3.84 5.00 -2.18
CA CYS A 233 -4.78 3.95 -1.78
C CYS A 233 -6.14 4.48 -1.31
N ASN A 234 -6.30 5.81 -1.18
CA ASN A 234 -7.53 6.50 -0.78
C ASN A 234 -8.14 6.10 0.58
N LEU A 235 -7.43 5.33 1.42
CA LEU A 235 -7.92 4.96 2.75
C LEU A 235 -8.20 6.19 3.63
N CYS A 236 -7.33 7.21 3.57
CA CYS A 236 -7.54 8.47 4.28
C CYS A 236 -8.73 9.27 3.75
N VAL A 237 -8.99 9.22 2.44
CA VAL A 237 -10.13 9.89 1.79
C VAL A 237 -11.43 9.32 2.32
N GLU A 238 -11.57 8.00 2.28
CA GLU A 238 -12.80 7.33 2.72
C GLU A 238 -13.05 7.51 4.22
N ASN A 239 -11.98 7.53 5.02
CA ASN A 239 -12.06 7.60 6.48
C ASN A 239 -12.01 9.01 7.07
N CYS A 240 -11.93 10.06 6.26
CA CYS A 240 -11.98 11.45 6.74
C CYS A 240 -13.41 11.81 7.17
N PRO A 241 -13.68 12.11 8.46
CA PRO A 241 -15.03 12.49 8.91
C PRO A 241 -15.49 13.80 8.28
N MET A 242 -14.56 14.75 8.10
CA MET A 242 -14.83 16.08 7.54
C MET A 242 -14.95 16.07 6.00
N LYS A 243 -14.63 14.95 5.34
CA LYS A 243 -14.66 14.78 3.88
C LYS A 243 -13.89 15.87 3.10
N ILE A 244 -12.79 16.34 3.67
CA ILE A 244 -11.90 17.38 3.09
C ILE A 244 -10.72 16.80 2.29
N ILE A 245 -10.45 15.50 2.39
CA ILE A 245 -9.34 14.89 1.65
C ILE A 245 -9.87 14.46 0.28
N LYS A 246 -9.33 15.05 -0.80
CA LYS A 246 -9.65 14.74 -2.18
C LYS A 246 -8.71 13.67 -2.73
N LYS A 247 -9.22 12.92 -3.71
CA LYS A 247 -8.42 11.94 -4.46
C LYS A 247 -7.44 12.67 -5.38
N ALA A 248 -6.40 11.99 -5.81
CA ALA A 248 -5.52 12.51 -6.87
C ALA A 248 -6.33 12.79 -8.14
N ASP A 249 -5.99 13.88 -8.83
CA ASP A 249 -6.60 14.32 -10.08
C ASP A 249 -5.52 14.78 -11.07
N ASN A 250 -5.94 15.40 -12.18
CA ASN A 250 -5.02 15.88 -13.22
C ASN A 250 -4.15 17.05 -12.77
N THR A 251 -4.58 17.79 -11.75
CA THR A 251 -3.86 18.96 -11.20
C THR A 251 -2.90 18.51 -10.10
N PHE A 252 -3.34 17.61 -9.24
CA PHE A 252 -2.61 17.13 -8.07
C PHE A 252 -2.45 15.60 -8.13
N PRO A 253 -1.23 15.09 -8.37
CA PRO A 253 -0.98 13.66 -8.57
C PRO A 253 -1.12 12.82 -7.29
N THR A 254 -1.41 13.46 -6.15
CA THR A 254 -1.63 12.84 -4.84
C THR A 254 -2.89 13.37 -4.18
N VAL A 255 -3.36 12.62 -3.18
CA VAL A 255 -4.43 13.10 -2.29
C VAL A 255 -4.03 14.44 -1.64
N HIS A 256 -4.99 15.36 -1.55
CA HIS A 256 -4.76 16.71 -1.03
C HIS A 256 -5.98 17.18 -0.23
N LEU A 257 -5.82 18.24 0.56
CA LEU A 257 -6.90 18.86 1.31
C LEU A 257 -7.59 19.94 0.49
N ASP A 258 -8.91 19.99 0.62
CA ASP A 258 -9.77 21.02 0.06
C ASP A 258 -10.71 21.52 1.17
N TYR A 259 -10.61 22.82 1.49
CA TYR A 259 -11.42 23.49 2.50
C TYR A 259 -12.69 24.16 1.95
N GLY A 260 -13.13 23.81 0.73
CA GLY A 260 -14.29 24.45 0.10
C GLY A 260 -15.59 24.39 0.90
N LYS A 261 -15.84 23.30 1.66
CA LYS A 261 -17.06 23.15 2.48
C LYS A 261 -16.82 22.89 3.96
N ASN A 262 -15.65 22.37 4.32
CA ASN A 262 -15.33 21.87 5.66
C ASN A 262 -13.86 22.14 5.97
N TYR A 263 -13.44 21.81 7.18
CA TYR A 263 -12.08 22.07 7.68
C TYR A 263 -11.49 20.85 8.37
N CYS A 264 -10.19 20.89 8.66
CA CYS A 264 -9.49 19.83 9.38
C CYS A 264 -9.79 19.93 10.88
N SER A 265 -10.71 19.07 11.37
CA SER A 265 -11.13 19.06 12.78
C SER A 265 -9.95 18.99 13.75
N TYR A 266 -9.96 19.85 14.78
CA TYR A 266 -8.88 20.00 15.74
C TYR A 266 -8.54 18.69 16.47
N ASN A 267 -9.56 17.94 16.87
CA ASN A 267 -9.45 16.72 17.69
C ASN A 267 -9.49 15.41 16.89
N CYS A 268 -8.99 15.41 15.65
CA CYS A 268 -8.97 14.22 14.79
C CYS A 268 -7.58 13.97 14.21
N ASN A 269 -7.10 12.73 14.32
CA ASN A 269 -5.86 12.24 13.68
C ASN A 269 -6.07 10.94 12.87
N LYS A 270 -7.31 10.60 12.48
CA LYS A 270 -7.65 9.31 11.84
C LYS A 270 -6.86 9.05 10.55
N CYS A 271 -6.58 10.08 9.75
CA CYS A 271 -5.82 9.95 8.51
C CYS A 271 -4.38 9.47 8.73
N SER A 272 -3.73 9.85 9.83
CA SER A 272 -2.38 9.42 10.16
C SER A 272 -2.34 7.99 10.72
N GLN A 273 -3.43 7.55 11.36
CA GLN A 273 -3.55 6.20 11.89
C GLN A 273 -3.78 5.14 10.80
N ILE A 274 -4.48 5.50 9.72
CA ILE A 274 -4.84 4.55 8.66
C ILE A 274 -3.84 4.50 7.50
N CYS A 275 -2.84 5.40 7.43
CA CYS A 275 -1.90 5.44 6.32
C CYS A 275 -0.92 4.24 6.36
N PRO A 276 -0.99 3.29 5.41
CA PRO A 276 -0.14 2.09 5.47
C PRO A 276 1.30 2.36 5.03
N SER A 277 1.53 3.32 4.14
CA SER A 277 2.87 3.61 3.61
C SER A 277 3.70 4.56 4.48
N GLY A 278 3.11 5.14 5.53
CA GLY A 278 3.75 6.19 6.31
C GLY A 278 3.98 7.49 5.53
N ALA A 279 3.31 7.68 4.38
CA ALA A 279 3.29 8.96 3.68
C ALA A 279 2.78 10.07 4.60
N ILE A 280 1.69 9.77 5.32
CA ILE A 280 1.25 10.53 6.49
C ILE A 280 1.91 9.88 7.71
N ARG A 281 2.83 10.61 8.37
CA ARG A 281 3.45 10.16 9.62
C ARG A 281 2.36 9.97 10.67
N ARG A 282 2.42 8.89 11.46
CA ARG A 282 1.53 8.70 12.62
C ARG A 282 1.75 9.85 13.60
N LEU A 283 0.67 10.55 13.93
CA LEU A 283 0.67 11.64 14.90
C LEU A 283 -0.33 11.31 15.99
N ASN A 284 0.04 11.48 17.25
CA ASN A 284 -0.93 11.54 18.34
C ASN A 284 -1.72 12.88 18.27
N LEU A 285 -2.73 13.05 19.12
CA LEU A 285 -3.56 14.26 19.08
C LEU A 285 -2.78 15.52 19.42
N GLU A 286 -1.87 15.47 20.39
CA GLU A 286 -1.05 16.61 20.80
C GLU A 286 -0.11 17.09 19.70
N GLU A 287 0.57 16.17 19.03
CA GLU A 287 1.42 16.46 17.86
C GLU A 287 0.58 17.03 16.71
N LYS A 288 -0.58 16.43 16.45
CA LYS A 288 -1.49 16.88 15.39
C LYS A 288 -1.98 18.31 15.65
N ARG A 289 -2.31 18.66 16.90
CA ARG A 289 -2.77 19.99 17.30
C ARG A 289 -1.72 21.08 17.12
N LYS A 290 -0.45 20.70 17.01
CA LYS A 290 0.69 21.58 16.74
C LYS A 290 1.20 21.45 15.31
N THR A 291 0.68 20.54 14.50
CA THR A 291 1.18 20.36 13.13
C THR A 291 0.63 21.47 12.24
N GLN A 292 1.52 22.34 11.77
CA GLN A 292 1.18 23.40 10.85
C GLN A 292 1.11 22.84 9.43
N ILE A 293 -0.12 22.75 8.90
CA ILE A 293 -0.40 22.21 7.56
C ILE A 293 -0.54 23.29 6.48
N GLY A 294 -0.78 24.53 6.90
CA GLY A 294 -0.95 25.70 6.05
C GLY A 294 -0.96 26.97 6.90
N LEU A 295 -1.13 28.12 6.25
CA LEU A 295 -1.30 29.41 6.91
C LEU A 295 -2.54 30.11 6.39
N ALA A 296 -3.37 30.60 7.32
CA ALA A 296 -4.54 31.39 6.97
C ALA A 296 -4.12 32.84 6.72
N GLN A 297 -4.68 33.46 5.68
CA GLN A 297 -4.51 34.86 5.33
C GLN A 297 -5.87 35.52 5.16
N VAL A 298 -5.97 36.77 5.62
CA VAL A 298 -7.19 37.60 5.50
C VAL A 298 -7.00 38.56 4.33
N ASN A 299 -7.97 38.58 3.42
CA ASN A 299 -8.11 39.62 2.41
C ASN A 299 -8.92 40.78 3.02
N THR A 300 -8.27 41.92 3.24
CA THR A 300 -8.86 43.12 3.85
C THR A 300 -9.90 43.80 2.96
N ASP A 301 -9.80 43.64 1.64
CA ASP A 301 -10.69 44.31 0.68
C ASP A 301 -12.11 43.72 0.68
N ILE A 302 -12.22 42.44 1.06
CA ILE A 302 -13.49 41.69 1.08
C ILE A 302 -14.02 41.54 2.52
N CYS A 303 -13.15 41.74 3.52
CA CYS A 303 -13.49 41.46 4.91
C CYS A 303 -14.48 42.48 5.50
N ILE A 304 -15.68 42.01 5.86
CA ILE A 304 -16.70 42.82 6.55
C ILE A 304 -16.49 42.93 8.08
N GLN A 305 -15.33 42.50 8.58
CA GLN A 305 -14.96 42.59 9.99
C GLN A 305 -15.97 41.95 10.97
N CYS A 306 -16.71 40.90 10.60
CA CYS A 306 -17.74 40.30 11.47
C CYS A 306 -17.20 39.56 12.72
N GLY A 307 -15.92 39.16 12.72
CA GLY A 307 -15.28 38.49 13.86
C GLY A 307 -15.61 36.99 14.04
N LEU A 308 -16.39 36.38 13.14
CA LEU A 308 -16.70 34.93 13.18
C LEU A 308 -15.46 34.04 13.23
N CYS A 309 -14.43 34.39 12.46
CA CYS A 309 -13.16 33.66 12.42
C CYS A 309 -12.44 33.59 13.78
N VAL A 310 -12.60 34.61 14.63
CA VAL A 310 -12.01 34.64 15.98
C VAL A 310 -12.69 33.60 16.86
N ARG A 311 -14.03 33.54 16.83
CA ARG A 311 -14.82 32.60 17.63
C ARG A 311 -14.54 31.14 17.27
N GLU A 312 -14.40 30.85 15.97
CA GLU A 312 -14.18 29.49 15.49
C GLU A 312 -12.73 29.00 15.59
N CYS A 313 -11.76 29.87 15.90
CA CYS A 313 -10.36 29.48 15.90
C CYS A 313 -10.04 28.59 17.13
N PRO A 314 -9.75 27.28 16.96
CA PRO A 314 -9.54 26.38 18.09
C PRO A 314 -8.19 26.61 18.81
N ARG A 315 -7.30 27.41 18.22
CA ARG A 315 -5.98 27.76 18.75
C ARG A 315 -5.89 29.21 19.21
N SER A 316 -6.98 29.96 19.14
CA SER A 316 -6.98 31.41 19.45
C SER A 316 -5.90 32.19 18.70
N ALA A 317 -5.55 31.74 17.49
CA ALA A 317 -4.50 32.34 16.65
C ALA A 317 -4.97 33.62 15.95
N ILE A 318 -6.24 34.01 16.10
CA ILE A 318 -6.83 35.16 15.42
C ILE A 318 -7.32 36.13 16.49
N VAL A 319 -6.87 37.38 16.41
CA VAL A 319 -7.31 38.47 17.29
C VAL A 319 -7.95 39.55 16.43
N LYS A 320 -9.06 40.13 16.89
CA LYS A 320 -9.71 41.26 16.22
C LYS A 320 -9.72 42.46 17.17
N PRO A 321 -8.81 43.44 17.01
CA PRO A 321 -8.87 44.70 17.74
C PRO A 321 -10.15 45.48 17.37
N LYS A 322 -10.66 46.31 18.29
CA LYS A 322 -11.85 47.14 18.02
C LYS A 322 -11.61 48.01 16.79
N GLY A 323 -12.60 48.07 15.90
CA GLY A 323 -12.55 48.85 14.66
C GLY A 323 -11.56 48.36 13.59
N ASN A 324 -10.85 47.25 13.82
CA ASN A 324 -9.81 46.76 12.91
C ASN A 324 -10.14 45.39 12.31
N PHE A 325 -9.40 45.04 11.25
CA PHE A 325 -9.46 43.73 10.62
C PHE A 325 -8.90 42.63 11.55
N PRO A 326 -9.39 41.38 11.42
CA PRO A 326 -8.80 40.25 12.12
C PRO A 326 -7.33 40.04 11.73
N GLN A 327 -6.46 39.94 12.72
CA GLN A 327 -5.04 39.67 12.58
C GLN A 327 -4.76 38.22 12.96
N ILE A 328 -4.01 37.50 12.11
CA ILE A 328 -3.68 36.09 12.30
C ILE A 328 -2.22 35.98 12.73
N ASN A 329 -1.98 35.39 13.90
CA ASN A 329 -0.66 35.00 14.33
C ASN A 329 -0.22 33.72 13.59
N SER A 330 0.73 33.86 12.67
CA SER A 330 1.23 32.76 11.82
C SER A 330 2.00 31.70 12.60
N ASP A 331 2.56 32.02 13.77
CA ASP A 331 3.32 31.07 14.59
C ASP A 331 2.41 30.09 15.33
N ILE A 332 1.18 30.50 15.65
CA ILE A 332 0.19 29.66 16.36
C ILE A 332 -0.79 29.01 15.37
N CYS A 333 -0.99 29.63 14.20
CA CYS A 333 -1.92 29.17 13.19
C CYS A 333 -1.46 27.85 12.57
N ILE A 334 -2.21 26.78 12.81
CA ILE A 334 -1.93 25.47 12.22
C ILE A 334 -2.49 25.28 10.80
N GLY A 335 -3.24 26.25 10.27
CA GLY A 335 -3.85 26.14 8.94
C GLY A 335 -4.98 25.11 8.83
N CYS A 336 -5.76 24.91 9.90
CA CYS A 336 -6.82 23.89 9.92
C CYS A 336 -8.01 24.21 9.01
N GLY A 337 -8.21 25.47 8.60
CA GLY A 337 -9.28 25.88 7.70
C GLY A 337 -10.60 26.27 8.36
N ALA A 338 -10.74 26.19 9.70
CA ALA A 338 -11.99 26.53 10.39
C ALA A 338 -12.46 27.97 10.11
N CYS A 339 -11.52 28.93 10.16
CA CYS A 339 -11.80 30.33 9.85
C CYS A 339 -12.19 30.58 8.38
N GLN A 340 -11.63 29.80 7.44
CA GLN A 340 -12.02 29.85 6.03
C GLN A 340 -13.44 29.31 5.84
N ALA A 341 -13.77 28.17 6.47
CA ALA A 341 -15.06 27.52 6.34
C ALA A 341 -16.22 28.35 6.91
N VAL A 342 -16.01 29.10 7.99
CA VAL A 342 -17.05 29.94 8.60
C VAL A 342 -17.21 31.32 7.94
N CYS A 343 -16.26 31.74 7.08
CA CYS A 343 -16.26 33.10 6.56
C CYS A 343 -17.38 33.31 5.53
N PRO A 344 -18.40 34.16 5.81
CA PRO A 344 -19.56 34.29 4.92
C PRO A 344 -19.24 34.98 3.59
N VAL A 345 -18.16 35.75 3.55
CA VAL A 345 -17.70 36.51 2.38
C VAL A 345 -16.43 35.92 1.77
N SER A 346 -15.98 34.74 2.23
CA SER A 346 -14.76 34.06 1.74
C SER A 346 -13.49 34.94 1.75
N ALA A 347 -13.42 35.91 2.67
CA ALA A 347 -12.27 36.78 2.84
C ALA A 347 -11.05 36.09 3.47
N ILE A 348 -11.15 34.82 3.91
CA ILE A 348 -10.05 34.08 4.51
C ILE A 348 -9.71 32.87 3.64
N LYS A 349 -8.42 32.73 3.31
CA LYS A 349 -7.91 31.59 2.54
C LYS A 349 -6.71 30.97 3.25
N VAL A 350 -6.66 29.64 3.30
CA VAL A 350 -5.48 28.91 3.78
C VAL A 350 -4.59 28.56 2.60
N THR A 351 -3.32 28.94 2.70
CA THR A 351 -2.28 28.62 1.72
C THR A 351 -1.39 27.50 2.24
N ALA A 352 -0.85 26.72 1.31
CA ALA A 352 0.01 25.58 1.62
C ALA A 352 1.43 26.02 1.95
N LEU A 353 2.08 25.29 2.86
CA LEU A 353 3.50 25.46 3.17
C LEU A 353 4.38 24.60 2.25
N LYS A 354 5.63 25.02 2.02
CA LYS A 354 6.64 24.18 1.36
C LYS A 354 6.86 22.86 2.10
N SER A 355 6.91 22.93 3.44
CA SER A 355 7.00 21.76 4.31
C SER A 355 6.21 22.01 5.59
N GLN A 356 5.50 21.00 6.07
CA GLN A 356 4.82 21.04 7.36
C GLN A 356 5.84 21.13 8.49
N GLN A 357 5.48 21.90 9.52
CA GLN A 357 6.31 22.16 10.71
C GLN A 357 5.49 21.96 11.98
N THR A 358 6.16 21.96 13.13
CA THR A 358 5.49 21.97 14.43
C THR A 358 5.39 23.41 14.91
N ALA A 359 4.18 23.92 15.05
CA ALA A 359 3.90 25.21 15.64
C ALA A 359 4.34 25.22 17.13
N PRO A 360 4.95 26.32 17.62
CA PRO A 360 5.23 26.52 19.03
C PRO A 360 3.97 26.42 19.91
N LYS A 361 4.20 26.21 21.22
CA LYS A 361 3.14 25.97 22.22
C LYS A 361 2.17 27.14 22.33
#